data_AF-K6THP8-F1
#
_entry.id   AF-K6THP8-F1
#
_cell.length_a   1.000
_cell.length_b   1.000
_cell.length_c   1.000
_cell.angle_alpha   90.00
_cell.angle_beta   90.00
_cell.angle_gamma   90.00
#
_symmetry.space_group_name_H-M   'P 1'
#
loop_
_entity.id
_entity.type
_entity.pdbx_description
1 polymer ?
#
loop_
_entity_poly.entity_id
_entity_poly.type
_entity_poly.pdbx_seq_one_letter_code
_entity_poly.pdbx_strand_id
1 'polypeptide(L)'
;MINLYNRELLEASNDPLVTIGSDGKITDVNYAVELLTGYSRDQVIGTDFSDYFTDPGKDPEKAQAGHKEVFRKGFVKDYPLK
;
A
#
# COMPACT_ATOMS: atom_id res chain seq x y z
N MET A 1 4.45 -5.28 19.47
CA MET A 1 5.62 -6.02 18.99
C MET A 1 5.62 -5.95 17.47
N ILE A 2 6.63 -5.31 16.88
CA ILE A 2 6.87 -5.42 15.43
C ILE A 2 7.33 -6.86 15.20
N ASN A 3 6.58 -7.64 14.43
CA ASN A 3 6.96 -9.00 14.11
C ASN A 3 8.09 -8.95 13.07
N LEU A 4 9.34 -9.08 13.52
CA LEU A 4 10.55 -9.02 12.68
C LEU A 4 10.47 -9.99 11.49
N TYR A 5 9.86 -11.16 11.68
CA TYR A 5 9.66 -12.16 10.62
C TYR A 5 8.79 -11.63 9.47
N ASN A 6 7.74 -10.87 9.78
CA ASN A 6 6.87 -10.28 8.75
C ASN A 6 7.63 -9.22 7.93
N ARG A 7 8.56 -8.50 8.56
CA ARG A 7 9.40 -7.51 7.86
C ARG A 7 10.38 -8.18 6.91
N GLU A 8 11.07 -9.23 7.35
CA GLU A 8 12.01 -9.95 6.50
C GLU A 8 11.33 -10.54 5.27
N LEU A 9 10.12 -11.07 5.41
CA LEU A 9 9.32 -11.56 4.28
C LEU A 9 8.91 -10.46 3.31
N LEU A 10 8.52 -9.29 3.84
CA LEU A 10 8.16 -8.14 3.01
C LEU A 10 9.37 -7.65 2.20
N GLU A 11 10.54 -7.60 2.83
CA GLU A 11 11.80 -7.14 2.22
C GLU A 11 12.43 -8.15 1.27
N ALA A 12 12.12 -9.44 1.41
CA ALA A 12 12.61 -10.47 0.50
C ALA A 12 12.03 -10.35 -0.92
N SER A 13 10.91 -9.63 -1.08
CA SER A 13 10.28 -9.39 -2.38
C SER A 13 10.95 -8.24 -3.13
N ASN A 14 11.26 -8.46 -4.41
CA ASN A 14 11.70 -7.40 -5.32
C ASN A 14 10.54 -6.58 -5.89
N ASP A 15 9.30 -7.06 -5.76
CA ASP A 15 8.13 -6.31 -6.17
C ASP A 15 7.78 -5.24 -5.12
N PRO A 16 7.30 -4.04 -5.52
CA PRO A 16 6.81 -3.04 -4.58
C PRO A 16 5.63 -3.56 -3.76
N LEU A 17 5.82 -3.69 -2.45
CA LEU A 17 4.80 -4.17 -1.53
C LEU A 17 4.47 -3.12 -0.46
N VAL A 18 3.17 -2.89 -0.27
CA VAL A 18 2.59 -1.96 0.70
C VAL A 18 1.62 -2.71 1.59
N THR A 19 1.65 -2.40 2.88
CA THR A 19 0.68 -2.86 3.87
C THR A 19 -0.20 -1.67 4.26
N ILE A 20 -1.52 -1.86 4.24
CA ILE A 20 -2.50 -0.79 4.50
C ILE A 20 -3.34 -1.21 5.72
N GLY A 21 -3.50 -0.28 6.67
CA GLY A 21 -4.37 -0.44 7.81
C GLY A 21 -5.85 -0.31 7.43
N SER A 22 -6.74 -0.73 8.31
CA SER A 22 -8.19 -0.59 8.11
C SER A 22 -8.69 0.84 7.96
N ASP A 23 -7.90 1.81 8.42
CA ASP A 23 -8.15 3.24 8.25
C ASP A 23 -7.69 3.79 6.89
N GLY A 24 -7.15 2.94 6.00
CA GLY A 24 -6.64 3.33 4.69
C GLY A 24 -5.22 3.89 4.74
N LYS A 25 -4.55 3.86 5.89
CA LYS A 25 -3.19 4.41 6.01
C LYS A 25 -2.14 3.35 5.76
N ILE A 26 -1.03 3.74 5.13
CA ILE A 26 0.11 2.85 4.95
C ILE A 26 0.70 2.52 6.33
N THR A 27 0.82 1.24 6.64
CA THR A 27 1.40 0.74 7.90
C THR A 27 2.77 0.10 7.70
N ASP A 28 3.08 -0.38 6.49
CA ASP A 28 4.43 -0.76 6.14
C ASP A 28 4.72 -0.77 4.63
N VAL A 29 5.99 -0.61 4.25
CA VAL A 29 6.49 -0.72 2.87
C VAL A 29 7.84 -1.44 2.83
N ASN A 30 8.16 -2.12 1.71
CA ASN A 30 9.52 -2.61 1.43
C ASN A 30 10.37 -1.59 0.67
N TYR A 31 11.66 -1.89 0.56
CA TYR A 31 12.62 -1.06 -0.16
C TYR A 31 12.25 -0.82 -1.64
N ALA A 32 11.60 -1.77 -2.30
CA ALA A 32 11.16 -1.63 -3.68
C ALA A 32 10.12 -0.50 -3.88
N VAL A 33 9.28 -0.22 -2.87
CA VAL A 33 8.36 0.93 -2.89
C VAL A 33 9.12 2.25 -2.80
N GLU A 34 10.16 2.33 -1.97
CA GLU A 34 11.00 3.52 -1.86
C GLU A 34 11.68 3.83 -3.20
N LEU A 35 12.16 2.80 -3.90
CA LEU A 35 12.73 2.93 -5.25
C LEU A 35 11.70 3.35 -6.30
N LEU A 36 10.48 2.79 -6.26
CA LEU A 36 9.42 3.09 -7.22
C LEU A 36 8.91 4.52 -7.07
N THR A 37 8.68 4.95 -5.83
CA THR A 37 8.01 6.22 -5.51
C THR A 37 8.98 7.38 -5.30
N GLY A 38 10.23 7.08 -4.92
CA GLY A 38 11.23 8.06 -4.52
C GLY A 38 11.06 8.60 -3.09
N TYR A 39 10.04 8.14 -2.35
CA TYR A 39 9.81 8.53 -0.97
C TYR A 39 10.38 7.48 -0.02
N SER A 40 11.00 7.94 1.07
CA SER A 40 11.46 7.02 2.11
C SER A 40 10.28 6.42 2.88
N ARG A 41 10.52 5.28 3.53
CA ARG A 41 9.54 4.65 4.43
C ARG A 41 8.93 5.66 5.41
N ASP A 42 9.76 6.44 6.10
CA ASP A 42 9.28 7.39 7.11
C ASP A 42 8.38 8.49 6.55
N GLN A 43 8.47 8.77 5.24
CA GLN A 43 7.62 9.75 4.56
C GLN A 43 6.25 9.17 4.17
N VAL A 44 6.16 7.86 3.96
CA VAL A 44 4.94 7.19 3.49
C VAL A 44 4.16 6.52 4.63
N ILE A 45 4.79 6.21 5.75
CA ILE A 45 4.07 5.58 6.88
C ILE A 45 3.06 6.58 7.47
N GLY A 46 1.81 6.13 7.61
CA GLY A 46 0.73 6.91 8.21
C GLY A 46 0.03 7.90 7.25
N THR A 47 0.47 7.98 6.00
CA THR A 47 -0.22 8.74 4.94
C THR A 47 -1.26 7.86 4.23
N ASP A 48 -2.15 8.49 3.47
CA ASP A 48 -3.17 7.76 2.72
C ASP A 48 -2.53 7.06 1.52
N PHE A 49 -2.80 5.77 1.33
CA PHE A 49 -2.19 5.02 0.23
C PHE A 49 -2.59 5.55 -1.15
N SER A 50 -3.77 6.17 -1.27
CA SER A 50 -4.27 6.67 -2.54
C SER A 50 -3.40 7.78 -3.12
N ASP A 51 -2.66 8.52 -2.28
CA ASP A 51 -1.79 9.62 -2.70
C ASP A 51 -0.60 9.17 -3.58
N TYR A 52 -0.20 7.90 -3.48
CA TYR A 52 1.01 7.38 -4.16
C TYR A 52 0.70 6.41 -5.30
N PHE A 53 -0.42 5.70 -5.22
CA PHE A 53 -0.71 4.57 -6.11
C PHE A 53 -1.91 4.80 -7.03
N THR A 54 -2.52 5.99 -6.98
CA THR A 54 -3.58 6.40 -7.92
C THR A 54 -3.16 7.59 -8.77
N ASP A 55 -3.79 7.73 -9.94
CA ASP A 55 -3.62 8.94 -10.77
C ASP A 55 -4.22 10.15 -10.03
N PRO A 56 -3.41 11.18 -9.70
CA PRO A 56 -3.88 12.36 -8.99
C PRO A 56 -5.01 13.05 -9.76
N GLY A 57 -6.15 13.25 -9.09
CA GLY A 57 -7.29 13.97 -9.65
C GLY A 57 -8.20 13.17 -10.58
N LYS A 58 -7.95 11.87 -10.82
CA LYS A 58 -8.86 11.04 -11.60
C LYS A 58 -9.84 10.25 -10.74
N ASP A 59 -9.37 9.51 -9.73
CA ASP A 59 -10.25 8.54 -9.05
C ASP A 59 -9.80 8.14 -7.62
N PRO A 60 -9.66 9.08 -6.65
CA PRO A 60 -9.42 8.70 -5.24
C PRO A 60 -10.53 7.78 -4.70
N GLU A 61 -11.75 7.91 -5.21
CA GLU A 61 -12.89 7.05 -4.86
C GLU A 61 -12.67 5.58 -5.27
N LYS A 62 -11.96 5.29 -6.37
CA LYS A 62 -11.68 3.91 -6.80
C LYS A 62 -10.72 3.19 -5.87
N ALA A 63 -9.72 3.89 -5.35
CA ALA A 63 -8.81 3.36 -4.34
C ALA A 63 -9.60 2.93 -3.11
N GLN A 64 -10.45 3.84 -2.61
CA GLN A 64 -11.26 3.59 -1.43
C GLN A 64 -12.30 2.48 -1.66
N ALA A 65 -12.90 2.40 -2.86
CA ALA A 65 -13.80 1.32 -3.24
C ALA A 65 -13.09 -0.04 -3.28
N GLY A 66 -11.88 -0.09 -3.86
CA GLY A 66 -11.04 -1.30 -3.88
C GLY A 66 -10.67 -1.74 -2.46
N HIS A 67 -10.29 -0.78 -1.61
CA HIS A 67 -10.00 -1.05 -0.19
C HIS A 67 -11.20 -1.65 0.53
N LYS A 68 -12.40 -1.04 0.41
CA LYS A 68 -13.65 -1.58 0.98
C LYS A 68 -13.96 -2.98 0.46
N GLU A 69 -13.71 -3.24 -0.81
CA GLU A 69 -13.96 -4.54 -1.43
C GLU A 69 -13.02 -5.63 -0.89
N VAL A 70 -11.75 -5.32 -0.64
CA VAL A 70 -10.81 -6.23 0.04
C VAL A 70 -11.31 -6.61 1.42
N PHE A 71 -11.80 -5.64 2.22
CA PHE A 71 -12.39 -5.94 3.54
C PHE A 71 -13.62 -6.84 3.45
N ARG A 72 -14.41 -6.72 2.38
CA ARG A 72 -15.62 -7.53 2.17
C ARG A 72 -15.32 -8.94 1.66
N LYS A 73 -14.37 -9.09 0.75
CA LYS A 73 -14.07 -10.35 0.05
C LYS A 73 -12.87 -11.12 0.64
N GLY A 74 -12.10 -10.49 1.52
CA GLY A 74 -10.84 -11.00 2.05
C GLY A 74 -9.64 -10.79 1.12
N PHE A 75 -9.85 -10.75 -0.20
CA PHE A 75 -8.83 -10.37 -1.18
C PHE A 75 -9.47 -9.82 -2.46
N VAL A 76 -8.70 -9.02 -3.19
CA VAL A 76 -9.01 -8.58 -4.55
C VAL A 76 -7.72 -8.73 -5.37
N LYS A 77 -7.83 -9.15 -6.63
CA LYS A 77 -6.73 -9.25 -7.59
C LYS A 77 -7.14 -8.56 -8.89
N ASP A 78 -6.16 -8.09 -9.66
CA ASP A 78 -6.36 -7.49 -10.99
C ASP A 78 -7.32 -6.27 -10.96
N TYR A 79 -7.22 -5.46 -9.91
CA TYR A 79 -8.02 -4.25 -9.73
C TYR A 79 -7.23 -3.01 -10.15
N PRO A 80 -7.56 -2.39 -11.30
CA PRO A 80 -6.83 -1.24 -11.81
C PRO A 80 -7.08 0.00 -10.96
N LEU A 81 -5.99 0.67 -10.58
CA LEU A 81 -5.98 1.95 -9.85
C LEU A 81 -5.53 3.14 -10.73
N LYS A 82 -5.28 2.90 -12.01
CA LYS A 82 -4.93 3.87 -13.06
C LYS A 82 -5.85 3.71 -14.27
#